data_AF-A0A9X2YJK6-F1
#
_entry.id   AF-A0A9X2YJK6-F1
#
_cell.length_a   1.000
_cell.length_b   1.000
_cell.length_c   1.000
_cell.angle_alpha   90.00
_cell.angle_beta   90.00
_cell.angle_gamma   90.00
#
_symmetry.space_group_name_H-M   'P 1'
#
loop_
_entity.id
_entity.type
_entity.pdbx_description
1 polymer ?
#
loop_
_entity_poly.entity_id
_entity_poly.type
_entity_poly.pdbx_seq_one_letter_code
_entity_poly.pdbx_strand_id
1 'polypeptide(L)'
;MSDLADTLRRWLAERLHLDRRRHADVVLAAYEALANSADHAYRDHDHHGTVTLQATHDAPTHTVQICITDHGSWVEDQPPLPQSSRGRGLLLMRTLADDITVNGRLDGTTVCLHFHDCPPVPQSA
;
A
#
# COMPACT_ATOMS: atom_id res chain seq x y z
N MET A 1 -6.65 -10.56 -4.40
CA MET A 1 -5.70 -9.87 -3.49
C MET A 1 -4.44 -10.69 -3.23
N SER A 2 -4.50 -12.02 -3.00
CA SER A 2 -3.30 -12.85 -2.80
C SER A 2 -2.25 -12.67 -3.89
N ASP A 3 -2.65 -12.70 -5.16
CA ASP A 3 -1.70 -12.62 -6.29
C ASP A 3 -0.89 -11.32 -6.34
N LEU A 4 -1.49 -10.18 -5.96
CA LEU A 4 -0.77 -8.90 -5.88
C LEU A 4 0.24 -8.89 -4.74
N ALA A 5 -0.15 -9.40 -3.56
CA ALA A 5 0.74 -9.52 -2.42
C ALA A 5 1.91 -10.48 -2.72
N ASP A 6 1.65 -11.61 -3.37
CA ASP A 6 2.70 -12.57 -3.75
C ASP A 6 3.62 -12.03 -4.85
N THR A 7 3.08 -11.25 -5.79
CA THR A 7 3.87 -10.55 -6.80
C THR A 7 4.75 -9.47 -6.16
N LEU A 8 4.23 -8.70 -5.20
CA LEU A 8 5.02 -7.74 -4.44
C LEU A 8 6.12 -8.43 -3.63
N ARG A 9 5.79 -9.53 -2.93
CA ARG A 9 6.79 -10.32 -2.17
C ARG A 9 7.96 -10.75 -3.03
N ARG A 10 7.68 -11.27 -4.24
CA ARG A 10 8.71 -11.68 -5.20
C ARG A 10 9.51 -10.49 -5.70
N TRP A 11 8.85 -9.40 -6.10
CA TRP A 11 9.52 -8.19 -6.56
C TRP A 11 10.49 -7.64 -5.50
N LEU A 12 10.06 -7.57 -4.24
CA LEU A 12 10.91 -7.12 -3.12
C LEU A 12 12.12 -8.05 -2.94
N ALA A 13 11.90 -9.38 -2.97
CA ALA A 13 12.97 -10.36 -2.77
C ALA A 13 14.00 -10.37 -3.92
N GLU A 14 13.56 -10.09 -5.14
CA GLU A 14 14.43 -10.05 -6.33
C GLU A 14 15.21 -8.73 -6.44
N ARG A 15 14.63 -7.62 -5.97
CA ARG A 15 15.17 -6.26 -6.18
C ARG A 15 15.94 -5.72 -5.00
N LEU A 16 15.59 -6.11 -3.77
CA LEU A 16 16.03 -5.44 -2.55
C LEU A 16 16.64 -6.41 -1.54
N HIS A 17 17.66 -5.94 -0.81
CA HIS A 17 18.25 -6.66 0.29
C HIS A 17 17.59 -6.24 1.62
N LEU A 18 16.38 -6.75 1.87
CA LEU A 18 15.60 -6.46 3.08
C LEU A 18 15.72 -7.58 4.12
N ASP A 19 15.71 -7.21 5.40
CA ASP A 19 15.49 -8.19 6.46
C ASP A 19 14.02 -8.67 6.47
N ARG A 20 13.77 -9.73 7.25
CA ARG A 20 12.42 -10.33 7.33
C ARG A 20 11.37 -9.36 7.86
N ARG A 21 11.75 -8.45 8.78
CA ARG A 21 10.81 -7.51 9.39
C ARG A 21 10.40 -6.46 8.37
N ARG A 22 11.36 -5.78 7.74
CA ARG A 22 11.08 -4.76 6.74
C ARG A 22 10.32 -5.32 5.54
N HIS A 23 10.66 -6.54 5.09
CA HIS A 23 9.89 -7.22 4.04
C HIS A 23 8.43 -7.43 4.43
N ALA A 24 8.18 -7.90 5.66
CA ALA A 24 6.82 -8.07 6.18
C ALA A 24 6.08 -6.74 6.35
N ASP A 25 6.75 -5.69 6.81
CA ASP A 25 6.16 -4.35 7.01
C ASP A 25 5.65 -3.78 5.68
N VAL A 26 6.46 -3.84 4.61
CA VAL A 26 6.06 -3.37 3.27
C VAL A 26 4.84 -4.12 2.77
N VAL A 27 4.86 -5.45 2.85
CA VAL A 27 3.79 -6.30 2.34
C VAL A 27 2.50 -6.13 3.12
N LEU A 28 2.58 -6.02 4.45
CA LEU A 28 1.42 -5.81 5.32
C LEU A 28 0.81 -4.44 5.09
N ALA A 29 1.61 -3.38 5.03
CA ALA A 29 1.09 -2.04 4.75
C ALA A 29 0.42 -1.95 3.37
N ALA A 30 1.01 -2.58 2.35
CA ALA A 30 0.39 -2.67 1.03
C ALA A 30 -0.93 -3.47 1.05
N TYR A 31 -0.98 -4.56 1.82
CA TYR A 31 -2.21 -5.35 2.00
C TYR A 31 -3.32 -4.54 2.66
N GLU A 32 -3.00 -3.74 3.69
CA GLU A 32 -3.95 -2.86 4.36
C GLU A 32 -4.50 -1.78 3.41
N ALA A 33 -3.65 -1.19 2.57
CA ALA A 33 -4.12 -0.24 1.54
C ALA A 33 -5.04 -0.91 0.51
N LEU A 34 -4.69 -2.11 0.02
CA LEU A 34 -5.54 -2.89 -0.88
C LEU A 34 -6.88 -3.24 -0.24
N ALA A 35 -6.86 -3.66 1.03
CA ALA A 35 -8.07 -3.98 1.79
C ALA A 35 -8.95 -2.74 1.99
N ASN A 36 -8.35 -1.59 2.31
CA ASN A 36 -9.08 -0.33 2.42
C ASN A 36 -9.79 0.03 1.11
N SER A 37 -9.12 -0.11 -0.05
CA SER A 37 -9.77 0.14 -1.34
C SER A 37 -10.94 -0.82 -1.59
N ALA A 38 -10.79 -2.11 -1.28
CA ALA A 38 -11.86 -3.10 -1.44
C ALA A 38 -13.06 -2.84 -0.50
N ASP A 39 -12.79 -2.56 0.77
CA ASP A 39 -13.81 -2.41 1.81
C ASP A 39 -14.55 -1.07 1.77
N HIS A 40 -13.93 -0.05 1.16
CA HIS A 40 -14.43 1.33 1.22
C HIS A 40 -14.68 1.95 -0.14
N ALA A 41 -13.75 1.85 -1.08
CA ALA A 41 -13.86 2.58 -2.35
C ALA A 41 -15.01 2.05 -3.22
N TYR A 42 -15.26 0.75 -3.17
CA TYR A 42 -16.25 0.08 -4.03
C TYR A 42 -17.49 -0.43 -3.30
N ARG A 43 -17.71 0.02 -2.06
CA ARG A 43 -18.82 -0.46 -1.21
C ARG A 43 -20.19 -0.29 -1.85
N ASP A 44 -20.42 0.85 -2.48
CA ASP A 44 -21.72 1.25 -3.03
C ASP A 44 -21.78 1.11 -4.56
N HIS A 45 -20.81 0.41 -5.16
CA HIS A 45 -20.77 0.16 -6.61
C HIS A 45 -21.40 -1.21 -6.92
N ASP A 46 -22.31 -1.25 -7.91
CA ASP A 46 -22.93 -2.48 -8.42
C ASP A 46 -21.97 -3.38 -9.23
N HIS A 47 -20.73 -2.94 -9.41
CA HIS A 47 -19.71 -3.60 -10.24
C HIS A 47 -18.40 -3.76 -9.49
N HIS A 48 -17.64 -4.80 -9.85
CA HIS A 48 -16.29 -5.00 -9.33
C HIS A 48 -15.38 -3.84 -9.77
N GLY A 49 -14.77 -3.18 -8.79
CA GLY A 49 -13.76 -2.15 -9.02
C GLY A 49 -12.37 -2.74 -9.31
N THR A 50 -11.49 -1.91 -9.87
CA THR A 50 -10.09 -2.26 -10.14
C THR A 50 -9.15 -1.44 -9.29
N VAL A 51 -8.13 -2.09 -8.73
CA VAL A 51 -7.07 -1.44 -7.97
C VAL A 51 -5.75 -1.64 -8.68
N THR A 52 -4.95 -0.59 -8.76
CA THR A 52 -3.59 -0.63 -9.31
C THR A 52 -2.58 -0.55 -8.18
N LEU A 53 -1.62 -1.47 -8.15
CA LEU A 53 -0.45 -1.41 -7.28
C LEU A 53 0.78 -1.10 -8.12
N GLN A 54 1.44 0.01 -7.80
CA GLN A 54 2.72 0.39 -8.38
C GLN A 54 3.80 0.32 -7.31
N ALA A 55 4.86 -0.46 -7.57
CA ALA A 55 6.05 -0.53 -6.73
C ALA A 55 7.24 0.06 -7.50
N THR A 56 7.88 1.08 -6.92
CA THR A 56 9.08 1.72 -7.47
C THR A 56 10.18 1.75 -6.44
N HIS A 57 11.43 1.60 -6.89
CA HIS A 57 12.62 1.72 -6.05
C HIS A 57 13.50 2.84 -6.58
N ASP A 58 13.82 3.78 -5.70
CA ASP A 58 14.80 4.83 -5.93
C ASP A 58 16.15 4.38 -5.34
N ALA A 59 17.03 3.87 -6.21
CA ALA A 59 18.33 3.35 -5.82
C ALA A 59 19.25 4.43 -5.20
N PRO A 60 19.35 5.67 -5.73
CA PRO A 60 20.10 6.75 -5.08
C PRO A 60 19.74 7.02 -3.61
N THR A 61 18.46 6.92 -3.26
CA THR A 61 17.98 7.23 -1.89
C THR A 61 17.68 5.98 -1.06
N HIS A 62 17.83 4.78 -1.64
CA HIS A 62 17.40 3.51 -1.04
C HIS A 62 15.93 3.54 -0.57
N THR A 63 15.05 4.18 -1.33
CA THR A 63 13.64 4.32 -0.97
C THR A 63 12.76 3.46 -1.84
N VAL A 64 11.86 2.70 -1.23
CA VAL A 64 10.76 2.01 -1.91
C VAL A 64 9.49 2.82 -1.75
N GLN A 65 8.80 3.06 -2.86
CA GLN A 65 7.47 3.65 -2.88
C GLN A 65 6.47 2.62 -3.41
N ILE A 66 5.44 2.35 -2.60
CA ILE A 66 4.29 1.53 -2.97
C ILE A 66 3.09 2.44 -3.07
N CYS A 67 2.57 2.65 -4.28
CA CYS A 67 1.33 3.39 -4.49
C CYS A 67 0.19 2.46 -4.89
N ILE A 68 -0.94 2.62 -4.23
CA ILE A 68 -2.17 1.88 -4.47
C ILE A 68 -3.24 2.88 -4.85
N THR A 69 -3.77 2.72 -6.07
CA THR A 69 -4.78 3.60 -6.64
C THR A 69 -6.04 2.81 -6.91
N ASP A 70 -7.15 3.27 -6.35
CA ASP A 70 -8.49 2.86 -6.74
C ASP A 70 -9.21 3.98 -7.48
N HIS A 71 -10.32 3.62 -8.11
CA HIS A 71 -11.23 4.50 -8.83
C HIS A 71 -12.64 4.46 -8.23
N GLY A 72 -12.72 4.19 -6.94
CA GLY A 72 -13.98 4.14 -6.23
C GLY A 72 -14.38 5.52 -5.69
N SER A 73 -15.34 5.53 -4.77
CA SER A 73 -15.73 6.77 -4.11
C SER A 73 -14.89 6.97 -2.86
N TRP A 74 -14.23 8.12 -2.76
CA TRP A 74 -13.65 8.55 -1.49
C TRP A 74 -14.76 8.92 -0.52
N VAL A 75 -14.80 8.28 0.65
CA VAL A 75 -15.72 8.63 1.73
C VAL A 75 -14.95 9.44 2.76
N GLU A 76 -15.14 10.76 2.70
CA GLU A 76 -14.55 11.72 3.64
C GLU A 76 -14.96 11.44 5.10
N ASP A 77 -14.09 11.84 6.03
CA ASP A 77 -14.08 11.55 7.48
C ASP A 77 -15.45 11.61 8.17
N GLN A 78 -16.24 10.54 8.04
CA GLN A 78 -17.29 10.23 8.99
C GLN A 78 -16.64 9.62 10.24
N PRO A 79 -17.06 10.00 11.46
CA PRO A 79 -16.50 9.45 12.67
C PRO A 79 -16.59 7.92 12.63
N PRO A 80 -15.49 7.20 12.93
CA PRO A 80 -15.47 5.75 12.82
C PRO A 80 -16.58 5.18 13.71
N LEU A 81 -17.50 4.43 13.09
CA LEU A 81 -18.49 3.67 13.85
C LEU A 81 -17.73 2.69 14.76
N PRO A 82 -18.24 2.38 15.97
CA PRO A 82 -17.56 1.52 16.95
C PRO A 82 -17.16 0.12 16.43
N GLN A 83 -17.81 -0.34 15.35
CA GLN A 83 -17.55 -1.63 14.69
C GLN A 83 -16.80 -1.51 13.36
N SER A 84 -16.41 -0.31 12.96
CA SER A 84 -15.71 -0.11 11.69
C SER A 84 -14.22 -0.43 11.83
N SER A 85 -13.70 -1.23 10.89
CA SER A 85 -12.25 -1.36 10.64
C SER A 85 -11.63 -0.04 10.14
N ARG A 86 -12.47 0.94 9.78
CA ARG A 86 -12.08 2.30 9.38
C ARG A 86 -11.17 2.92 10.44
N GLY A 87 -10.02 3.40 9.99
CA GLY A 87 -9.00 4.02 10.83
C GLY A 87 -7.93 3.06 11.36
N ARG A 88 -8.22 1.78 11.55
CA ARG A 88 -7.20 0.81 12.01
C ARG A 88 -6.19 0.48 10.92
N GLY A 89 -6.64 0.27 9.68
CA GLY A 89 -5.76 0.04 8.53
C GLY A 89 -4.84 1.24 8.26
N LEU A 90 -5.39 2.46 8.31
CA LEU A 90 -4.60 3.68 8.14
C LEU A 90 -3.58 3.89 9.27
N LEU A 91 -3.97 3.62 10.52
CA LEU A 91 -3.06 3.67 11.66
C LEU A 91 -1.94 2.62 11.53
N LEU A 92 -2.28 1.40 11.10
CA LEU A 92 -1.31 0.34 10.88
C LEU A 92 -0.32 0.72 9.77
N MET A 93 -0.81 1.21 8.63
CA MET A 93 0.06 1.72 7.55
C MET A 93 0.98 2.84 8.04
N ARG A 94 0.48 3.81 8.81
CA ARG A 94 1.28 4.87 9.44
C ARG A 94 2.32 4.36 10.44
N THR A 95 2.10 3.19 11.02
CA THR A 95 3.02 2.58 11.98
C THR A 95 4.13 1.80 11.28
N LEU A 96 3.83 1.20 10.12
CA LEU A 96 4.74 0.33 9.38
C LEU A 96 5.58 1.09 8.34
N ALA A 97 5.01 2.08 7.67
CA ALA A 97 5.69 2.90 6.68
C ALA A 97 6.43 4.06 7.34
N ASP A 98 7.51 4.51 6.72
CA ASP A 98 8.27 5.65 7.21
C ASP A 98 7.59 6.98 6.83
N ASP A 99 6.91 7.02 5.67
CA ASP A 99 6.01 8.10 5.28
C ASP A 99 4.77 7.57 4.55
N ILE A 100 3.64 8.28 4.65
CA ILE A 100 2.42 7.96 3.95
C ILE A 100 1.74 9.23 3.43
N THR A 101 1.39 9.18 2.15
CA THR A 101 0.54 10.18 1.51
C THR A 101 -0.78 9.53 1.10
N VAL A 102 -1.89 10.16 1.49
CA VAL A 102 -3.24 9.76 1.06
C VAL A 102 -3.85 10.90 0.28
N ASN A 103 -4.19 10.65 -0.98
CA ASN A 103 -4.84 11.61 -1.85
C ASN A 103 -6.20 11.05 -2.26
N GLY A 104 -7.24 11.44 -1.52
CA GLY A 104 -8.63 11.15 -1.85
C GLY A 104 -9.17 12.18 -2.84
N ARG A 105 -9.75 11.72 -3.94
CA ARG A 105 -10.44 12.51 -4.96
C ARG A 105 -11.86 11.97 -5.14
N LEU A 106 -12.71 12.75 -5.81
CA LEU A 106 -14.08 12.32 -6.13
C LEU A 106 -14.12 11.04 -6.97
N ASP A 107 -13.07 10.78 -7.76
CA ASP A 107 -12.95 9.68 -8.70
C ASP A 107 -12.02 8.55 -8.21
N GLY A 108 -11.60 8.58 -6.95
CA GLY A 108 -10.78 7.52 -6.38
C GLY A 108 -9.80 7.97 -5.31
N THR A 109 -9.06 7.02 -4.78
CA THR A 109 -8.05 7.25 -3.76
C THR A 109 -6.69 6.77 -4.24
N THR A 110 -5.65 7.53 -3.97
CA THR A 110 -4.27 7.04 -4.07
C THR A 110 -3.60 7.09 -2.70
N VAL A 111 -3.14 5.94 -2.23
CA VAL A 111 -2.32 5.80 -1.03
C VAL A 111 -0.89 5.46 -1.46
N CYS A 112 0.08 6.29 -1.10
CA CYS A 112 1.50 6.03 -1.34
C CYS A 112 2.21 5.83 0.00
N LEU A 113 2.94 4.72 0.11
CA LEU A 113 3.69 4.28 1.29
C LEU A 113 5.18 4.30 0.95
N HIS A 114 5.98 5.00 1.74
CA HIS A 114 7.41 5.12 1.53
C HIS A 114 8.16 4.35 2.62
N PHE A 115 9.18 3.62 2.19
CA PHE A 115 10.07 2.86 3.07
C PHE A 115 11.51 3.22 2.73
N HIS A 116 12.22 3.78 3.70
CA HIS A 116 13.64 4.09 3.61
C HIS A 116 14.49 2.84 3.92
N ASP A 117 15.81 2.98 3.82
CA ASP A 117 16.77 1.92 4.14
C ASP A 117 16.49 0.60 3.41
N CYS A 118 16.06 0.71 2.15
CA CYS A 118 15.79 -0.41 1.26
C CYS A 118 16.89 -0.51 0.20
N PRO A 119 18.08 -1.04 0.52
CA PRO A 119 19.18 -1.13 -0.44
C PRO A 119 18.85 -2.15 -1.55
N PRO A 120 19.32 -1.92 -2.78
CA PRO A 120 19.15 -2.89 -3.86
C PRO A 120 19.96 -4.17 -3.59
N VAL A 121 19.53 -5.29 -4.16
CA VAL A 121 20.38 -6.49 -4.22
C VAL A 121 21.65 -6.13 -5.02
N PRO A 122 22.86 -6.46 -4.52
CA PRO A 122 24.10 -6.22 -5.26
C PRO A 122 24.03 -6.88 -6.64
N GLN A 123 24.22 -6.11 -7.71
CA GLN A 123 24.40 -6.69 -9.04
C GLN A 123 25.78 -7.35 -9.07
N SER A 124 25.82 -8.67 -9.25
CA SER A 124 27.06 -9.36 -9.56
C SER A 124 27.61 -8.78 -10.87
N ALA A 125 28.78 -8.15 -10.79
CA ALA A 125 29.53 -7.62 -11.94
C ALA A 125 29.98 -8.74 -12.87
#